data_AF-A0A9E9L9A3-F1
#
_entry.id   AF-A0A9E9L9A3-F1
#
_cell.length_a   1.000
_cell.length_b   1.000
_cell.length_c   1.000
_cell.angle_alpha   90.00
_cell.angle_beta   90.00
_cell.angle_gamma   90.00
#
_symmetry.space_group_name_H-M   'P 1'
#
loop_
_entity.id
_entity.type
_entity.pdbx_description
1 polymer ?
#
loop_
_entity_poly.entity_id
_entity_poly.type
_entity_poly.pdbx_seq_one_letter_code
_entity_poly.pdbx_strand_id
1 'polypeptide(L)'
;MKRLLILLLAVFFSVPAFATPAQDASIEKLLILTEAQKLNDSAIADSDDIIETTLKPILQLDNMTAEKKKMAESFLNKYKNIVKEEFSWKKMMPDYIRIYRETFTEEELQSLIAFYESPTGKMFIRKMPLIMDKTSDIMRQKMVSILSRMNTALGESMNLAPQDKSLPAANP
;
A
#
# COMPACT_ATOMS: atom_id res chain seq x y z
N MET A 1 -9.95 47.51 -47.20
CA MET A 1 -10.22 47.77 -45.77
C MET A 1 -11.26 46.82 -45.15
N LYS A 2 -12.34 46.41 -45.84
CA LYS A 2 -13.30 45.41 -45.31
C LYS A 2 -12.73 44.00 -45.06
N ARG A 3 -11.74 43.55 -45.85
CA ARG A 3 -11.06 42.25 -45.65
C ARG A 3 -10.08 42.24 -44.46
N LEU A 4 -9.58 43.42 -44.06
CA LEU A 4 -8.73 43.57 -42.87
C LEU A 4 -9.56 43.56 -41.58
N LEU A 5 -10.85 43.95 -41.67
CA LEU A 5 -11.78 43.96 -40.55
C LEU A 5 -12.26 42.55 -40.15
N ILE A 6 -12.20 41.58 -41.07
CA ILE A 6 -12.63 40.19 -40.82
C ILE A 6 -11.53 39.38 -40.10
N LEU A 7 -10.26 39.72 -40.30
CA LEU A 7 -9.13 39.08 -39.61
C LEU A 7 -8.99 39.53 -38.14
N LEU A 8 -9.52 40.71 -37.78
CA LEU A 8 -9.43 41.22 -36.41
C LEU A 8 -10.52 40.68 -35.47
N LEU A 9 -11.55 39.99 -36.01
CA LEU A 9 -12.70 39.49 -35.24
C LEU A 9 -12.55 38.01 -34.82
N ALA A 10 -11.50 37.32 -35.26
CA ALA A 10 -11.28 35.89 -34.98
C ALA A 10 -10.50 35.61 -33.67
N VAL A 11 -10.04 36.63 -32.95
CA VAL A 11 -9.14 36.47 -31.79
C VAL A 11 -9.88 36.41 -30.44
N PHE A 12 -11.20 36.62 -30.39
CA PHE A 12 -11.92 36.82 -29.13
C PHE A 12 -12.69 35.62 -28.53
N PHE A 13 -12.53 34.40 -29.06
CA PHE A 13 -13.24 33.22 -28.54
C PHE A 13 -12.34 32.17 -27.84
N SER A 14 -11.24 32.61 -27.23
CA SER A 14 -10.55 31.75 -26.24
C SER A 14 -11.29 31.83 -24.91
N VAL A 15 -12.41 31.13 -24.79
CA VAL A 15 -13.02 30.86 -23.48
C VAL A 15 -12.01 30.01 -22.70
N PRO A 16 -11.57 30.40 -21.50
CA PRO A 16 -10.78 29.50 -20.67
C PRO A 16 -11.62 28.26 -20.42
N ALA A 17 -11.18 27.12 -20.95
CA ALA A 17 -11.73 25.82 -20.63
C ALA A 17 -11.37 25.53 -19.17
N PHE A 18 -12.18 26.05 -18.24
CA PHE A 18 -12.11 25.61 -16.85
C PHE A 18 -12.50 24.14 -16.85
N ALA A 19 -11.56 23.29 -16.47
CA ALA A 19 -11.82 21.88 -16.37
C ALA A 19 -12.91 21.65 -15.31
N THR A 20 -14.00 21.00 -15.73
CA THR A 20 -15.12 20.71 -14.84
C THR A 20 -14.64 19.84 -13.68
N PRO A 21 -15.00 20.14 -12.42
CA PRO A 21 -14.68 19.26 -11.30
C PRO A 21 -15.23 17.87 -11.52
N ALA A 22 -14.52 16.84 -11.06
CA ALA A 22 -15.00 15.47 -11.12
C ALA A 22 -16.32 15.27 -10.37
N GLN A 23 -17.23 14.52 -10.98
CA GLN A 23 -18.55 14.20 -10.45
C GLN A 23 -18.50 12.92 -9.61
N ASP A 24 -19.28 12.89 -8.52
CA ASP A 24 -19.34 11.77 -7.58
C ASP A 24 -19.65 10.45 -8.27
N ALA A 25 -20.60 10.46 -9.23
CA ALA A 25 -20.96 9.26 -9.99
C ALA A 25 -19.77 8.70 -10.80
N SER A 26 -18.96 9.58 -11.40
CA SER A 26 -17.77 9.18 -12.14
C SER A 26 -16.69 8.63 -11.21
N ILE A 27 -16.53 9.25 -10.02
CA ILE A 27 -15.57 8.79 -9.01
C ILE A 27 -15.98 7.42 -8.49
N GLU A 28 -17.23 7.25 -8.07
CA GLU A 28 -17.77 5.97 -7.61
C GLU A 28 -17.59 4.88 -8.66
N LYS A 29 -17.90 5.19 -9.93
CA LYS A 29 -17.70 4.25 -11.04
C LYS A 29 -16.23 3.85 -11.17
N LEU A 30 -15.30 4.80 -11.10
CA LEU A 30 -13.87 4.49 -11.17
C LEU A 30 -13.43 3.61 -9.98
N LEU A 31 -13.86 3.93 -8.75
CA LEU A 31 -13.53 3.16 -7.54
C LEU A 31 -14.02 1.70 -7.65
N ILE A 32 -15.18 1.49 -8.27
CA ILE A 32 -15.71 0.15 -8.57
C ILE A 32 -14.82 -0.56 -9.59
N LEU A 33 -14.49 0.11 -10.70
CA LEU A 33 -13.69 -0.46 -11.79
C LEU A 33 -12.26 -0.83 -11.37
N THR A 34 -11.71 -0.11 -10.40
CA THR A 34 -10.36 -0.34 -9.86
C THR A 34 -10.33 -1.28 -8.65
N GLU A 35 -11.48 -1.85 -8.26
CA GLU A 35 -11.62 -2.70 -7.07
C GLU A 35 -11.14 -2.03 -5.76
N ALA A 36 -11.33 -0.70 -5.62
CA ALA A 36 -10.83 0.07 -4.48
C ALA A 36 -11.33 -0.45 -3.12
N GLN A 37 -12.60 -0.89 -3.05
CA GLN A 37 -13.15 -1.50 -1.84
C GLN A 37 -12.39 -2.77 -1.43
N LYS A 38 -12.03 -3.61 -2.41
CA LYS A 38 -11.28 -4.84 -2.14
C LYS A 38 -9.87 -4.52 -1.63
N LEU A 39 -9.22 -3.49 -2.16
CA LEU A 39 -7.93 -3.04 -1.65
C LEU A 39 -8.04 -2.52 -0.20
N ASN A 40 -9.10 -1.77 0.12
CA ASN A 40 -9.39 -1.34 1.49
C ASN A 40 -9.62 -2.53 2.42
N ASP A 41 -10.43 -3.51 2.00
CA ASP A 41 -10.70 -4.71 2.77
C ASP A 41 -9.43 -5.55 2.99
N SER A 42 -8.56 -5.64 1.98
CA SER A 42 -7.24 -6.27 2.11
C SER A 42 -6.35 -5.54 3.13
N ALA A 43 -6.33 -4.20 3.14
CA ALA A 43 -5.56 -3.44 4.12
C ALA A 43 -6.03 -3.68 5.57
N ILE A 44 -7.34 -3.85 5.78
CA ILE A 44 -7.89 -4.24 7.10
C ILE A 44 -7.42 -5.65 7.47
N ALA A 45 -7.49 -6.59 6.52
CA ALA A 45 -7.06 -7.97 6.74
C ALA A 45 -5.54 -8.07 7.05
N ASP A 46 -4.71 -7.28 6.37
CA ASP A 46 -3.27 -7.20 6.64
C ASP A 46 -3.00 -6.65 8.04
N SER A 47 -3.81 -5.69 8.52
CA SER A 47 -3.72 -5.21 9.91
C SER A 47 -4.04 -6.31 10.93
N ASP A 48 -5.05 -7.14 10.64
CA ASP A 48 -5.38 -8.30 11.47
C ASP A 48 -4.24 -9.33 11.49
N ASP A 49 -3.60 -9.58 10.34
CA ASP A 49 -2.44 -10.48 10.25
C ASP A 49 -1.27 -9.97 11.10
N ILE A 50 -0.94 -8.68 11.02
CA ILE A 50 0.12 -8.07 11.85
C ILE A 50 -0.13 -8.30 13.35
N ILE A 51 -1.39 -8.23 13.80
CA ILE A 51 -1.71 -8.49 15.20
C ILE A 51 -1.39 -9.95 15.57
N GLU A 52 -1.79 -10.90 14.72
CA GLU A 52 -1.60 -12.33 14.96
C GLU A 52 -0.13 -12.75 14.86
N THR A 53 0.56 -12.29 13.83
CA THR A 53 1.91 -12.75 13.47
C THR A 53 3.02 -11.95 14.12
N THR A 54 2.74 -10.71 14.53
CA THR A 54 3.76 -9.79 15.09
C THR A 54 3.44 -9.38 16.53
N LEU A 55 2.27 -8.78 16.78
CA LEU A 55 1.99 -8.21 18.11
C LEU A 55 1.78 -9.28 19.18
N LYS A 56 1.01 -10.34 18.91
CA LYS A 56 0.79 -11.42 19.89
C LYS A 56 2.10 -12.10 20.32
N PRO A 57 3.03 -12.46 19.43
CA PRO A 57 4.35 -12.98 19.83
C PRO A 57 5.16 -11.99 20.66
N ILE A 58 5.21 -10.71 20.28
CA ILE A 58 5.96 -9.68 21.02
C ILE A 58 5.43 -9.52 22.45
N LEU A 59 4.11 -9.55 22.61
CA LEU A 59 3.47 -9.47 23.92
C LEU A 59 3.67 -10.74 24.76
N GLN A 60 4.23 -11.82 24.18
CA GLN A 60 4.44 -13.10 24.86
C GLN A 60 3.18 -13.58 25.59
N LEU A 61 2.01 -13.46 24.95
CA LEU A 61 0.73 -13.73 25.60
C LEU A 61 0.65 -15.14 26.20
N ASP A 62 1.38 -16.10 25.65
CA ASP A 62 1.44 -17.48 26.14
C ASP A 62 2.23 -17.64 27.45
N ASN A 63 3.09 -16.67 27.80
CA ASN A 63 3.86 -16.65 29.05
C ASN A 63 3.14 -15.89 30.18
N MET A 64 1.91 -15.42 29.95
CA MET A 64 1.14 -14.63 30.91
C MET A 64 0.22 -15.52 31.78
N THR A 65 -0.12 -15.01 32.96
CA THR A 65 -1.24 -15.54 33.76
C THR A 65 -2.55 -15.46 32.97
N ALA A 66 -3.48 -16.38 33.19
CA ALA A 66 -4.77 -16.43 32.49
C ALA A 66 -5.54 -15.09 32.51
N GLU A 67 -5.51 -14.36 33.63
CA GLU A 67 -6.17 -13.06 33.76
C GLU A 67 -5.57 -11.99 32.83
N LYS A 68 -4.23 -11.85 32.84
CA LYS A 68 -3.50 -10.92 31.96
C LYS A 68 -3.66 -11.29 30.49
N LYS A 69 -3.62 -12.59 30.15
CA LYS A 69 -3.85 -13.07 28.78
C LYS A 69 -5.25 -12.67 28.29
N LYS A 70 -6.29 -12.92 29.09
CA LYS A 70 -7.67 -12.53 28.76
C LYS A 70 -7.82 -11.02 28.58
N MET A 71 -7.17 -10.22 29.42
CA MET A 71 -7.17 -8.76 29.29
C MET A 71 -6.52 -8.31 27.99
N ALA A 72 -5.35 -8.85 27.65
CA ALA A 72 -4.64 -8.53 26.42
C ALA A 72 -5.42 -8.95 25.17
N GLU A 73 -6.00 -10.15 25.15
CA GLU A 73 -6.85 -10.62 24.06
C GLU A 73 -8.09 -9.72 23.88
N SER A 74 -8.73 -9.31 24.98
CA SER A 74 -9.85 -8.37 24.94
C SER A 74 -9.43 -7.01 24.36
N PHE A 75 -8.25 -6.51 24.72
CA PHE A 75 -7.71 -5.27 24.18
C PHE A 75 -7.44 -5.39 22.67
N LEU A 76 -6.77 -6.45 22.23
CA LEU A 76 -6.48 -6.69 20.82
C LEU A 76 -7.78 -6.83 20.00
N ASN A 77 -8.79 -7.54 20.53
CA ASN A 77 -10.09 -7.64 19.85
C ASN A 77 -10.80 -6.29 19.75
N LYS A 78 -10.73 -5.46 20.81
CA LYS A 78 -11.26 -4.10 20.76
C LYS A 78 -10.53 -3.25 19.71
N TYR A 79 -9.21 -3.35 19.64
CA TYR A 79 -8.39 -2.68 18.64
C TYR A 79 -8.80 -3.09 17.21
N LYS A 80 -8.89 -4.39 16.93
CA LYS A 80 -9.35 -4.92 15.62
C LYS A 80 -10.71 -4.37 15.23
N ASN A 81 -11.66 -4.37 16.16
CA ASN A 81 -13.01 -3.87 15.90
C ASN A 81 -13.00 -2.37 15.57
N ILE A 82 -12.22 -1.57 16.29
CA ILE A 82 -12.07 -0.14 16.01
C ILE A 82 -11.47 0.07 14.61
N VAL A 83 -10.39 -0.64 14.27
CA VAL A 83 -9.78 -0.56 12.92
C VAL A 83 -10.82 -0.90 11.85
N LYS A 84 -11.53 -2.02 12.00
CA LYS A 84 -12.56 -2.44 11.04
C LYS A 84 -13.69 -1.41 10.92
N GLU A 85 -14.09 -0.77 12.02
CA GLU A 85 -15.14 0.24 12.01
C GLU A 85 -14.67 1.52 11.32
N GLU A 86 -13.53 2.07 11.72
CA GLU A 86 -12.96 3.31 11.20
C GLU A 86 -12.60 3.20 9.72
N PHE A 87 -11.99 2.09 9.32
CA PHE A 87 -11.63 1.83 7.92
C PHE A 87 -12.74 1.14 7.13
N SER A 88 -13.95 1.01 7.69
CA SER A 88 -15.07 0.44 6.93
C SER A 88 -15.31 1.22 5.65
N TRP A 89 -15.63 0.53 4.55
CA TRP A 89 -15.86 1.16 3.25
C TRP A 89 -16.87 2.31 3.32
N LYS A 90 -17.91 2.17 4.16
CA LYS A 90 -18.91 3.21 4.41
C LYS A 90 -18.31 4.50 5.00
N LYS A 91 -17.34 4.40 5.91
CA LYS A 91 -16.66 5.57 6.51
C LYS A 91 -15.57 6.12 5.59
N MET A 92 -14.91 5.28 4.80
CA MET A 92 -13.82 5.68 3.90
C MET A 92 -14.31 6.29 2.57
N MET A 93 -15.47 5.87 2.05
CA MET A 93 -15.99 6.33 0.75
C MET A 93 -16.05 7.87 0.61
N PRO A 94 -16.57 8.64 1.60
CA PRO A 94 -16.60 10.10 1.49
C PRO A 94 -15.20 10.72 1.34
N ASP A 95 -14.19 10.17 2.00
CA ASP A 95 -12.81 10.65 1.88
C ASP A 95 -12.22 10.32 0.50
N TYR A 96 -12.48 9.12 -0.04
CA TYR A 96 -12.10 8.79 -1.42
C TYR A 96 -12.74 9.77 -2.40
N ILE A 97 -14.05 10.02 -2.28
CA ILE A 97 -14.75 10.97 -3.17
C ILE A 97 -14.12 12.36 -3.08
N ARG A 98 -13.84 12.86 -1.88
CA ARG A 98 -13.19 14.16 -1.69
C ARG A 98 -11.83 14.21 -2.37
N ILE A 99 -10.95 13.23 -2.10
CA ILE A 99 -9.59 13.18 -2.64
C ILE A 99 -9.61 13.16 -4.17
N TYR A 100 -10.45 12.31 -4.77
CA TYR A 100 -10.53 12.24 -6.24
C TYR A 100 -11.08 13.54 -6.85
N ARG A 101 -12.07 14.17 -6.21
CA ARG A 101 -12.62 15.46 -6.66
C ARG A 101 -11.59 16.58 -6.62
N GLU A 102 -10.72 16.58 -5.61
CA GLU A 102 -9.64 17.56 -5.46
C GLU A 102 -8.46 17.29 -6.40
N THR A 103 -8.28 16.05 -6.86
CA THR A 103 -7.11 15.62 -7.63
C THR A 103 -7.36 15.60 -9.14
N PHE A 104 -8.58 15.24 -9.56
CA PHE A 104 -8.91 15.00 -10.96
C PHE A 104 -10.01 15.91 -11.46
N THR A 105 -9.90 16.27 -12.73
CA THR A 105 -10.99 16.86 -13.51
C THR A 105 -11.92 15.76 -14.01
N GLU A 106 -13.14 16.13 -14.40
CA GLU A 106 -14.10 15.18 -14.95
C GLU A 106 -13.58 14.52 -16.24
N GLU A 107 -12.88 15.26 -17.09
CA GLU A 107 -12.34 14.75 -18.36
C GLU A 107 -11.25 13.69 -18.16
N GLU A 108 -10.31 13.94 -17.23
CA GLU A 108 -9.28 12.96 -16.86
C GLU A 108 -9.90 11.70 -16.26
N LEU A 109 -10.93 11.88 -15.41
CA LEU A 109 -11.61 10.78 -14.77
C LEU A 109 -12.38 9.92 -15.77
N GLN A 110 -13.07 10.53 -16.74
CA GLN A 110 -13.72 9.81 -17.84
C GLN A 110 -12.71 9.04 -18.69
N SER A 111 -11.53 9.61 -18.93
CA SER A 111 -10.45 8.93 -19.65
C SER A 111 -9.96 7.68 -18.90
N LEU A 112 -9.82 7.77 -17.57
CA LEU A 112 -9.48 6.61 -16.73
C LEU A 112 -10.59 5.57 -16.72
N ILE A 113 -11.86 5.98 -16.59
CA ILE A 113 -13.02 5.08 -16.65
C ILE A 113 -13.02 4.31 -17.98
N ALA A 114 -12.87 5.01 -19.10
CA ALA A 114 -12.83 4.40 -20.43
C ALA A 114 -11.70 3.35 -20.55
N PHE A 115 -10.51 3.66 -20.00
CA PHE A 115 -9.42 2.70 -19.95
C PHE A 115 -9.79 1.46 -19.13
N TYR A 116 -10.26 1.63 -17.89
CA TYR A 116 -10.57 0.51 -17.00
C TYR A 116 -11.81 -0.30 -17.42
N GLU A 117 -12.70 0.27 -18.22
CA GLU A 117 -13.81 -0.48 -18.86
C GLU A 117 -13.35 -1.35 -20.03
N SER A 118 -12.26 -0.97 -20.71
CA SER A 118 -11.72 -1.69 -21.86
C SER A 118 -11.25 -3.10 -21.49
N PRO A 119 -11.20 -4.05 -22.47
CA PRO A 119 -10.63 -5.37 -22.24
C PRO A 119 -9.20 -5.33 -21.68
N THR A 120 -8.40 -4.36 -22.14
CA THR A 120 -7.02 -4.15 -21.69
C THR A 120 -6.96 -3.65 -20.24
N GLY A 121 -7.76 -2.64 -19.87
CA GLY A 121 -7.78 -2.12 -18.50
C GLY A 121 -8.27 -3.14 -17.48
N LYS A 122 -9.33 -3.91 -17.82
CA LYS A 122 -9.79 -5.04 -16.99
C LYS A 122 -8.73 -6.12 -16.84
N MET A 123 -8.00 -6.44 -17.92
CA MET A 123 -6.89 -7.39 -17.88
C MET A 123 -5.73 -6.86 -17.03
N PHE A 124 -5.43 -5.56 -17.11
CA PHE A 124 -4.42 -4.90 -16.30
C PHE A 124 -4.73 -5.01 -14.81
N ILE A 125 -5.92 -4.59 -14.37
CA ILE A 125 -6.34 -4.69 -12.96
C ILE A 125 -6.20 -6.13 -12.41
N ARG A 126 -6.61 -7.15 -13.19
CA ARG A 126 -6.47 -8.55 -12.78
C ARG A 126 -5.02 -9.02 -12.67
N LYS A 127 -4.11 -8.48 -13.47
CA LYS A 127 -2.69 -8.90 -13.50
C LYS A 127 -1.82 -8.15 -12.50
N MET A 128 -2.23 -6.98 -12.03
CA MET A 128 -1.45 -6.19 -11.07
C MET A 128 -1.11 -6.96 -9.78
N PRO A 129 -2.05 -7.66 -9.12
CA PRO A 129 -1.73 -8.46 -7.93
C PRO A 129 -0.70 -9.56 -8.21
N LEU A 130 -0.79 -10.21 -9.38
CA LEU A 130 0.16 -11.25 -9.78
C LEU A 130 1.57 -10.70 -10.00
N ILE A 131 1.68 -9.48 -10.53
CA ILE A 131 2.97 -8.80 -10.68
C ILE A 131 3.55 -8.52 -9.29
N MET A 132 2.75 -7.96 -8.37
CA MET A 132 3.20 -7.66 -7.01
C MET A 132 3.64 -8.91 -6.25
N ASP A 133 2.89 -10.00 -6.35
CA ASP A 133 3.24 -11.30 -5.75
C ASP A 133 4.59 -11.82 -6.26
N LYS A 134 4.77 -11.87 -7.58
CA LYS A 134 6.04 -12.27 -8.20
C LYS A 134 7.21 -11.36 -7.82
N THR A 135 6.98 -10.06 -7.70
CA THR A 135 8.01 -9.11 -7.26
C THR A 135 8.40 -9.36 -5.80
N SER A 136 7.42 -9.60 -4.93
CA SER A 136 7.63 -9.97 -3.54
C SER A 136 8.42 -11.28 -3.40
N ASP A 137 8.14 -12.30 -4.20
CA ASP A 137 8.90 -13.56 -4.24
C ASP A 137 10.38 -13.32 -4.55
N ILE A 138 10.65 -12.52 -5.57
CA ILE A 138 12.03 -12.16 -5.97
C ILE A 138 12.73 -11.44 -4.82
N MET A 139 12.05 -10.52 -4.14
CA MET A 139 12.63 -9.80 -3.01
C MET A 139 12.96 -10.75 -1.85
N ARG A 140 12.08 -11.70 -1.52
CA ARG A 140 12.35 -12.72 -0.49
C ARG A 140 13.57 -13.58 -0.86
N GLN A 141 13.69 -14.03 -2.11
CA GLN A 141 14.85 -14.78 -2.57
C GLN A 141 16.15 -13.98 -2.46
N LYS A 142 16.13 -12.69 -2.81
CA LYS A 142 17.28 -11.80 -2.64
C LYS A 142 17.67 -11.66 -1.18
N MET A 143 16.71 -11.52 -0.27
CA MET A 143 16.99 -11.47 1.17
C MET A 143 17.65 -12.75 1.69
N VAL A 144 17.18 -13.93 1.26
CA VAL A 144 17.83 -15.21 1.61
C VAL A 144 19.28 -15.24 1.12
N SER A 145 19.53 -14.79 -0.12
CA SER A 145 20.89 -14.72 -0.67
C SER A 145 21.79 -13.76 0.11
N ILE A 146 21.27 -12.59 0.52
CA ILE A 146 21.99 -11.63 1.35
C ILE A 146 22.39 -12.26 2.69
N LEU A 147 21.44 -12.89 3.38
CA LEU A 147 21.69 -13.55 4.67
C LEU A 147 22.76 -14.65 4.54
N SER A 148 22.69 -15.47 3.50
CA SER A 148 23.71 -16.49 3.23
C SER A 148 25.10 -15.88 3.04
N ARG A 149 25.22 -14.80 2.27
CA ARG A 149 26.50 -14.12 2.03
C ARG A 149 27.07 -13.50 3.31
N MET A 150 26.21 -12.90 4.14
CA MET A 150 26.62 -12.36 5.43
C MET A 150 27.12 -13.46 6.38
N ASN A 151 26.45 -14.62 6.42
CA ASN A 151 26.88 -15.77 7.21
C ASN A 151 28.26 -16.28 6.75
N THR A 152 28.50 -16.37 5.44
CA THR A 152 29.82 -16.74 4.90
C THR A 152 30.90 -15.73 5.30
N ALA A 153 30.66 -14.44 5.09
CA ALA A 153 31.61 -13.38 5.42
C ALA A 153 31.93 -13.32 6.92
N LEU A 154 30.93 -13.56 7.78
CA LEU A 154 31.13 -13.66 9.22
C LEU A 154 32.01 -14.87 9.58
N GLY A 155 31.76 -16.03 8.97
CA GLY A 155 32.57 -17.23 9.17
C GLY A 155 34.04 -17.04 8.75
N GLU A 156 34.28 -16.42 7.59
CA GLU A 156 35.63 -16.06 7.13
C GLU A 156 36.32 -15.11 8.11
N SER A 157 35.61 -14.09 8.58
CA SER A 157 36.14 -13.11 9.54
C SER A 157 36.50 -13.77 10.89
N MET A 158 35.70 -14.72 11.36
CA MET A 158 35.99 -15.47 12.60
C MET A 158 37.15 -16.45 12.44
N ASN A 159 37.36 -17.02 11.25
CA ASN A 159 38.50 -17.90 10.96
C ASN A 159 39.82 -17.15 10.75
N LEU A 160 39.76 -15.88 10.35
CA LEU A 160 40.90 -14.98 10.21
C LEU A 160 41.25 -14.25 11.52
N ALA A 161 40.35 -14.25 12.51
CA ALA A 161 40.68 -13.79 13.85
C ALA A 161 41.82 -14.68 14.39
N PRO A 162 42.88 -14.12 15.00
CA PRO A 162 43.93 -14.92 15.60
C PRO A 162 43.28 -15.92 16.55
N GLN A 163 43.46 -17.22 16.30
CA GLN A 163 43.20 -18.26 17.28
C GLN A 163 43.99 -17.84 18.52
N ASP A 164 43.28 -17.42 19.56
CA ASP A 164 43.89 -17.04 20.83
C ASP A 164 44.64 -18.26 21.36
N LYS A 165 45.93 -18.35 21.01
CA LYS A 165 46.87 -19.26 21.63
C LYS A 165 47.09 -18.72 23.02
N SER A 166 46.19 -19.11 23.92
CA SER A 166 46.38 -19.22 25.37
C SER A 166 47.35 -18.19 25.95
N LEU A 167 46.82 -17.18 26.63
CA LEU A 167 47.56 -16.49 27.68
C LEU A 167 48.25 -17.55 28.58
N PRO A 168 49.57 -17.46 28.80
CA PRO A 168 50.28 -18.44 29.61
C PRO A 168 49.69 -18.40 31.03
N ALA A 169 49.42 -19.60 31.58
CA ALA A 169 48.98 -19.76 32.95
C ALA A 169 49.96 -19.06 33.90
N ALA A 170 49.49 -18.01 34.57
CA ALA A 170 50.17 -17.48 35.73
C ALA A 170 49.88 -18.43 36.90
N ASN A 171 50.74 -19.43 37.08
CA ASN A 171 50.85 -20.14 38.35
C ASN A 171 51.73 -19.32 39.31
N PRO A 172 51.41 -19.26 40.62
CA PRO A 172 52.38 -18.86 41.63
C PRO A 172 53.48 -19.92 41.80
#